data_AF-A0A4Y2E3Y6-F1
#
_entry.id   AF-A0A4Y2E3Y6-F1
#
_cell.length_a   1.000
_cell.length_b   1.000
_cell.length_c   1.000
_cell.angle_alpha   90.00
_cell.angle_beta   90.00
_cell.angle_gamma   90.00
#
_symmetry.space_group_name_H-M   'P 1'
#
loop_
_entity.id
_entity.type
_entity.pdbx_description
1 polymer ?
#
loop_
_entity_poly.entity_id
_entity_poly.type
_entity_poly.pdbx_seq_one_letter_code
_entity_poly.pdbx_strand_id
1 'polypeptide(L)'
;MKLDNISFPTSISQINTFEKMNNISIKLFGVDREVFPLKITAGGKERHVNLLLISDAVKRHYTLIKNMSHLMHDLTKHHDERFYCNYCLHPFSIEEGLMNHQFDCQNHVIQKVRMPTEVEKWLHCTYHHFQLPVPYSISADFECILEKVSSFQINPEISSTQSITRRVACGSAYVVVGPNGRMVRTLTFY
;
A
#
# COMPACT_ATOMS: atom_id res chain seq x y z
N MET A 1 16.75 14.12 -26.62
CA MET A 1 16.21 12.83 -26.16
C MET A 1 17.11 11.76 -26.78
N LYS A 2 17.76 10.93 -25.96
CA LYS A 2 18.71 9.89 -26.41
C LYS A 2 17.95 8.60 -26.67
N LEU A 3 18.17 7.98 -27.83
CA LEU A 3 17.47 6.77 -28.28
C LEU A 3 18.43 5.65 -28.72
N ASP A 4 19.74 5.84 -28.53
CA ASP A 4 20.77 4.88 -28.87
C ASP A 4 20.51 3.54 -28.14
N ASN A 5 20.50 2.43 -28.88
CA ASN A 5 20.21 1.07 -28.36
C ASN A 5 18.76 0.80 -27.92
N ILE A 6 17.79 1.58 -28.39
CA ILE A 6 16.36 1.29 -28.20
C ILE A 6 15.78 0.79 -29.51
N SER A 7 15.26 -0.44 -29.49
CA SER A 7 14.54 -1.01 -30.63
C SER A 7 13.09 -0.55 -30.63
N PHE A 8 12.57 -0.21 -31.80
CA PHE A 8 11.16 0.13 -31.99
C PHE A 8 10.40 -1.06 -32.57
N PRO A 9 9.18 -1.36 -32.07
CA PRO A 9 8.50 -0.75 -30.93
C PRO A 9 9.20 -1.07 -29.59
N THR A 10 9.36 -0.05 -28.74
CA THR A 10 10.08 -0.17 -27.47
C THR A 10 9.42 -1.20 -26.57
N SER A 11 10.17 -2.21 -26.14
CA SER A 11 9.67 -3.18 -25.19
C SER A 11 9.61 -2.60 -23.77
N ILE A 12 8.73 -3.15 -22.92
CA ILE A 12 8.64 -2.75 -21.49
C ILE A 12 10.01 -2.89 -20.79
N SER A 13 10.79 -3.90 -21.16
CA SER A 13 12.12 -4.15 -20.60
C SER A 13 13.11 -3.01 -20.88
N GLN A 14 13.05 -2.40 -22.07
CA GLN A 14 13.92 -1.31 -22.50
C GLN A 14 13.55 0.05 -21.89
N ILE A 15 12.39 0.17 -21.24
CA ILE A 15 12.00 1.40 -20.53
C ILE A 15 13.03 1.75 -19.45
N ASN A 16 13.57 0.75 -18.74
CA ASN A 16 14.64 0.96 -17.76
C ASN A 16 15.88 1.63 -18.39
N THR A 17 16.26 1.17 -19.57
CA THR A 17 17.40 1.74 -20.31
C THR A 17 17.11 3.17 -20.74
N PHE A 18 15.90 3.42 -21.24
CA PHE A 18 15.45 4.76 -21.65
C PHE A 18 15.43 5.78 -20.50
N GLU A 19 14.92 5.39 -19.33
CA GLU A 19 14.88 6.20 -18.10
C GLU A 19 16.29 6.58 -17.60
N LYS A 20 17.24 5.64 -17.70
CA LYS A 20 18.64 5.87 -17.36
C LYS A 20 19.30 6.84 -18.34
N MET A 21 19.12 6.62 -19.65
CA MET A 21 19.74 7.43 -20.70
C MET A 21 19.26 8.88 -20.73
N ASN A 22 17.98 9.11 -20.43
CA ASN A 22 17.36 10.44 -20.53
C ASN A 22 17.20 11.15 -19.18
N ASN A 23 17.61 10.51 -18.09
CA ASN A 23 17.42 10.98 -16.73
C ASN A 23 15.97 11.36 -16.39
N ILE A 24 15.01 10.51 -16.79
CA ILE A 24 13.59 10.68 -16.49
C ILE A 24 13.03 9.46 -15.76
N SER A 25 11.89 9.61 -15.10
CA SER A 25 11.13 8.50 -14.52
C SER A 25 9.84 8.29 -15.30
N ILE A 26 9.53 7.05 -15.64
CA ILE A 26 8.32 6.65 -16.35
C ILE A 26 7.48 5.80 -15.41
N LYS A 27 6.22 6.20 -15.24
CA LYS A 27 5.18 5.34 -14.66
C LYS A 27 4.37 4.78 -15.82
N LEU A 28 4.38 3.46 -15.95
CA LEU A 28 3.66 2.75 -16.98
C LEU A 28 2.42 2.10 -16.38
N PHE A 29 1.27 2.38 -16.97
CA PHE A 29 -0.03 1.81 -16.64
C PHE A 29 -0.52 0.95 -17.80
N GLY A 30 -1.28 -0.09 -17.50
CA GLY A 30 -2.05 -0.86 -18.46
C GLY A 30 -3.54 -0.63 -18.26
N VAL A 31 -4.34 -1.02 -19.24
CA VAL A 31 -5.80 -1.01 -19.14
C VAL A 31 -6.35 -2.37 -19.57
N ASP A 32 -7.15 -2.98 -18.70
CA ASP A 32 -7.95 -4.19 -18.98
C ASP A 32 -9.20 -4.11 -18.12
N ARG A 33 -10.29 -3.60 -18.70
CA ARG A 33 -11.51 -3.10 -18.04
C ARG A 33 -11.28 -1.96 -17.03
N GLU A 34 -10.19 -1.99 -16.30
CA GLU A 34 -9.72 -1.02 -15.32
C GLU A 34 -8.25 -0.67 -15.56
N VAL A 35 -7.83 0.51 -15.10
CA VAL A 35 -6.43 0.95 -15.18
C VAL A 35 -5.63 0.29 -14.05
N PHE A 36 -4.45 -0.24 -14.35
CA PHE A 36 -3.57 -0.84 -13.35
C PHE A 36 -2.10 -0.49 -13.60
N PRO A 37 -1.27 -0.38 -12.56
CA PRO A 37 0.16 -0.13 -12.73
C PRO A 37 0.87 -1.36 -13.31
N LEU A 38 1.65 -1.15 -14.39
CA LEU A 38 2.54 -2.16 -14.98
C LEU A 38 3.98 -2.01 -14.46
N LYS A 39 4.43 -0.77 -14.31
CA LYS A 39 5.77 -0.44 -13.84
C LYS A 39 5.76 0.95 -13.24
N ILE A 40 6.28 1.08 -12.03
CA ILE A 40 6.49 2.35 -11.36
C ILE A 40 7.93 2.38 -10.90
N THR A 41 8.69 3.36 -11.36
CA THR A 41 10.10 3.51 -11.01
C THR A 41 10.21 4.08 -9.59
N ALA A 42 10.83 3.31 -8.70
CA ALA A 42 11.17 3.74 -7.35
C ALA A 42 12.34 4.73 -7.42
N GLY A 43 12.19 5.91 -6.81
CA GLY A 43 13.18 6.99 -6.87
C GLY A 43 12.78 8.04 -7.89
N GLY A 44 12.04 9.03 -7.40
CA GLY A 44 11.49 10.05 -8.26
C GLY A 44 12.58 11.00 -8.79
N LYS A 45 12.89 10.94 -10.09
CA LYS A 45 13.67 11.99 -10.77
C LYS A 45 12.78 13.19 -11.09
N GLU A 46 13.31 14.40 -11.03
CA GLU A 46 12.61 15.69 -11.29
C GLU A 46 11.61 15.66 -12.46
N ARG A 47 11.91 14.91 -13.53
CA ARG A 47 11.00 14.71 -14.66
C ARG A 47 10.30 13.34 -14.58
N HIS A 48 8.99 13.38 -14.37
CA HIS A 48 8.10 12.23 -14.39
C HIS A 48 7.21 12.23 -15.64
N VAL A 49 7.01 11.06 -16.23
CA VAL A 49 6.08 10.86 -17.34
C VAL A 49 5.17 9.68 -17.02
N ASN A 50 3.86 9.88 -17.10
CA ASN A 50 2.87 8.83 -16.97
C ASN A 50 2.48 8.34 -18.37
N LEU A 51 2.67 7.06 -18.66
CA LEU A 51 2.33 6.42 -19.93
C LEU A 51 1.28 5.34 -19.71
N LEU A 52 0.34 5.22 -20.64
CA LEU A 52 -0.60 4.12 -20.72
C LEU A 52 -0.21 3.21 -21.88
N LEU A 53 -0.07 1.91 -21.61
CA LEU A 53 0.13 0.88 -22.62
C LEU A 53 -1.23 0.27 -22.96
N ILE A 54 -1.69 0.54 -24.18
CA ILE A 54 -2.85 -0.11 -24.76
C ILE A 54 -2.32 -1.27 -25.60
N SER A 55 -2.67 -2.50 -25.22
CA SER A 55 -2.32 -3.70 -25.96
C SER A 55 -3.58 -4.37 -26.45
N ASP A 56 -3.64 -4.62 -27.75
CA ASP A 56 -4.48 -5.64 -28.36
C ASP A 56 -3.61 -6.90 -28.60
N ALA A 57 -4.22 -8.03 -28.96
CA ALA A 57 -3.53 -9.30 -29.24
C ALA A 57 -2.39 -9.15 -30.26
N VAL A 58 -2.48 -8.16 -31.16
CA VAL A 58 -1.52 -7.96 -32.27
C VAL A 58 -0.71 -6.67 -32.13
N LYS A 59 -1.25 -5.63 -31.50
CA LYS A 59 -0.66 -4.28 -31.53
C LYS A 59 -0.51 -3.71 -30.12
N ARG A 60 0.58 -3.00 -29.89
CA ARG A 60 0.88 -2.27 -28.65
C ARG A 60 1.09 -0.80 -28.96
N HIS A 61 0.46 0.07 -28.19
CA HIS A 61 0.58 1.52 -28.34
C HIS A 61 0.78 2.17 -26.98
N TYR A 62 1.77 3.06 -26.88
CA TYR A 62 2.01 3.88 -25.70
C TYR A 62 1.33 5.24 -25.90
N THR A 63 0.50 5.64 -24.95
CA THR A 63 -0.13 6.97 -24.92
C THR A 63 0.31 7.76 -23.69
N LEU A 64 0.36 9.08 -23.83
CA LEU A 64 0.69 9.97 -22.72
C LEU A 64 -0.55 10.21 -21.85
N ILE A 65 -0.42 9.97 -20.54
CA ILE A 65 -1.45 10.34 -19.57
C ILE A 65 -1.16 11.77 -19.11
N LYS A 66 -1.97 12.71 -19.58
CA LYS A 66 -1.86 14.13 -19.18
C LYS A 66 -2.49 14.40 -17.81
N ASN A 67 -3.63 13.78 -17.53
CA ASN A 67 -4.36 13.91 -16.27
C ASN A 67 -4.90 12.52 -15.87
N MET A 68 -4.49 12.04 -14.69
CA MET A 68 -4.92 10.73 -14.17
C MET A 68 -6.39 10.75 -13.72
N SER A 69 -6.84 11.86 -13.13
CA SER A 69 -8.23 12.08 -12.70
C SER A 69 -9.20 11.97 -13.87
N HIS A 70 -8.82 12.50 -15.03
CA HIS A 70 -9.63 12.38 -16.26
C HIS A 70 -9.67 10.96 -16.80
N LEU A 71 -8.52 10.25 -16.79
CA LEU A 71 -8.45 8.87 -17.28
C LEU A 71 -9.34 7.94 -16.43
N MET A 72 -9.45 8.21 -15.14
CA MET A 72 -10.16 7.38 -14.16
C MET A 72 -11.52 7.96 -13.75
N HIS A 73 -12.07 8.90 -14.54
CA HIS A 73 -13.29 9.60 -14.19
C HIS A 73 -14.53 8.70 -14.18
N ASP A 74 -14.55 7.65 -15.01
CA ASP A 74 -15.67 6.70 -15.08
C ASP A 74 -15.91 5.99 -13.74
N LEU A 75 -14.87 5.84 -12.90
CA LEU A 75 -14.99 5.22 -11.57
C LEU A 75 -15.85 6.05 -10.61
N THR A 76 -15.95 7.36 -10.81
CA THR A 76 -16.74 8.26 -9.94
C THR A 76 -18.16 8.46 -10.46
N LYS A 77 -18.58 7.72 -11.50
CA LYS A 77 -19.86 7.91 -12.21
C LYS A 77 -20.11 9.37 -12.60
N HIS A 78 -19.04 10.11 -12.90
CA HIS A 78 -19.07 11.52 -13.29
C HIS A 78 -19.61 12.50 -12.24
N HIS A 79 -19.71 12.11 -10.97
CA HIS A 79 -20.28 13.00 -9.95
C HIS A 79 -19.28 14.05 -9.44
N ASP A 80 -18.03 13.65 -9.21
CA ASP A 80 -16.97 14.55 -8.72
C ASP A 80 -15.61 14.21 -9.33
N GLU A 81 -14.74 15.22 -9.42
CA GLU A 81 -13.31 15.02 -9.63
C GLU A 81 -12.68 14.40 -8.36
N ARG A 82 -11.76 13.46 -8.56
CA ARG A 82 -10.98 12.82 -7.51
C ARG A 82 -9.50 12.86 -7.90
N PHE A 83 -8.63 13.02 -6.91
CA PHE A 83 -7.19 12.99 -7.09
C PHE A 83 -6.68 11.56 -6.90
N TYR A 84 -5.91 11.04 -7.85
CA TYR A 84 -5.44 9.66 -7.80
C TYR A 84 -3.96 9.55 -7.47
N CYS A 85 -3.62 8.62 -6.58
CA CYS A 85 -2.23 8.27 -6.32
C CYS A 85 -1.64 7.48 -7.49
N ASN A 86 -0.58 7.99 -8.11
CA ASN A 86 0.09 7.33 -9.23
C ASN A 86 0.85 6.03 -8.84
N TYR A 87 0.87 5.65 -7.55
CA TYR A 87 1.52 4.42 -7.06
C TYR A 87 0.51 3.29 -6.83
N CYS A 88 -0.58 3.58 -6.11
CA CYS A 88 -1.59 2.61 -5.72
C CYS A 88 -2.97 2.81 -6.39
N LEU A 89 -3.13 3.88 -7.17
CA LEU A 89 -4.38 4.29 -7.82
C LEU A 89 -5.56 4.55 -6.85
N HIS A 90 -5.28 4.81 -5.57
CA HIS A 90 -6.31 5.18 -4.61
C HIS A 90 -6.86 6.60 -4.89
N PRO A 91 -8.19 6.79 -4.91
CA PRO A 91 -8.82 8.09 -5.07
C PRO A 91 -8.86 8.88 -3.76
N PHE A 92 -8.64 10.18 -3.85
CA PHE A 92 -8.76 11.15 -2.76
C PHE A 92 -9.70 12.28 -3.17
N SER A 93 -10.47 12.81 -2.22
CA SER A 93 -11.37 13.94 -2.47
C SER A 93 -10.64 15.29 -2.45
N ILE A 94 -9.47 15.36 -1.80
CA ILE A 94 -8.70 16.59 -1.58
C ILE A 94 -7.23 16.30 -1.91
N GLU A 95 -6.56 17.26 -2.56
CA GLU A 95 -5.15 17.14 -2.98
C GLU A 95 -4.19 16.96 -1.79
N GLU A 96 -4.43 17.64 -0.67
CA GLU A 96 -3.65 17.50 0.56
C GLU A 96 -3.63 16.04 1.07
N GLY A 97 -4.78 15.36 1.00
CA GLY A 97 -4.88 13.94 1.38
C GLY A 97 -4.02 13.05 0.49
N LEU A 98 -3.97 13.36 -0.81
CA LEU A 98 -3.07 12.67 -1.75
C LEU A 98 -1.60 12.93 -1.42
N MET A 99 -1.21 14.18 -1.12
CA MET A 99 0.17 14.53 -0.78
C MET A 99 0.64 13.77 0.47
N ASN A 100 -0.16 13.78 1.53
CA ASN A 100 0.15 13.06 2.78
C ASN A 100 0.31 11.55 2.53
N HIS A 101 -0.58 10.96 1.71
CA HIS A 101 -0.51 9.55 1.37
C HIS A 101 0.74 9.19 0.53
N GLN A 102 1.18 10.06 -0.37
CA GLN A 102 2.31 9.77 -1.26
C GLN A 102 3.62 9.56 -0.51
N PHE A 103 3.82 10.23 0.64
CA PHE A 103 5.01 10.06 1.47
C PHE A 103 5.23 8.61 1.91
N ASP A 104 4.15 7.94 2.30
CA ASP A 104 4.19 6.53 2.73
C ASP A 104 4.09 5.59 1.52
N CYS A 105 3.21 5.89 0.57
CA CYS A 105 2.90 4.98 -0.53
C CYS A 105 4.10 4.72 -1.46
N GLN A 106 4.97 5.71 -1.68
CA GLN A 106 6.13 5.58 -2.56
C GLN A 106 7.17 4.55 -2.08
N ASN A 107 7.18 4.24 -0.78
CA ASN A 107 8.13 3.30 -0.19
C ASN A 107 7.67 1.84 -0.32
N HIS A 108 6.44 1.62 -0.79
CA HIS A 108 5.85 0.30 -0.92
C HIS A 108 5.96 -0.22 -2.36
N VAL A 109 6.08 -1.54 -2.51
CA VAL A 109 6.03 -2.20 -3.82
C VAL A 109 4.64 -2.02 -4.43
N ILE A 110 4.56 -1.97 -5.76
CA ILE A 110 3.31 -1.91 -6.50
C ILE A 110 2.40 -3.06 -6.08
N GLN A 111 1.21 -2.72 -5.61
CA GLN A 111 0.21 -3.69 -5.20
C GLN A 111 -0.98 -3.60 -6.15
N LYS A 112 -1.31 -4.71 -6.82
CA LYS A 112 -2.56 -4.84 -7.58
C LYS A 112 -3.59 -5.48 -6.66
N VAL A 113 -4.64 -4.74 -6.31
CA VAL A 113 -5.80 -5.31 -5.61
C VAL A 113 -6.46 -6.29 -6.57
N ARG A 114 -6.49 -7.57 -6.19
CA ARG A 114 -7.20 -8.63 -6.91
C ARG A 114 -8.26 -9.19 -5.98
N MET A 115 -9.52 -9.02 -6.37
CA MET A 115 -10.60 -9.69 -5.66
C MET A 115 -10.52 -11.20 -5.88
N PRO A 116 -10.78 -12.03 -4.86
CA PRO A 116 -10.86 -13.47 -5.04
C PRO A 116 -11.93 -13.83 -6.07
N THR A 117 -11.65 -14.81 -6.91
CA THR A 117 -12.68 -15.40 -7.80
C THR A 117 -13.64 -16.27 -6.99
N GLU A 118 -14.79 -16.65 -7.58
CA GLU A 118 -15.73 -17.59 -6.95
C GLU A 118 -15.08 -18.92 -6.53
N VAL A 119 -14.00 -19.32 -7.19
CA VAL A 119 -13.21 -20.52 -6.86
C VAL A 119 -12.27 -20.25 -5.69
N GLU A 120 -11.68 -19.06 -5.62
CA GLU A 120 -10.71 -18.63 -4.60
C GLU A 120 -11.38 -17.98 -3.37
N LYS A 121 -12.71 -17.90 -3.34
CA LYS A 121 -13.46 -17.19 -2.29
C LYS A 121 -13.26 -17.77 -0.89
N TRP A 122 -12.90 -19.05 -0.81
CA TRP A 122 -12.68 -19.74 0.45
C TRP A 122 -11.21 -19.68 0.83
N LEU A 123 -10.93 -19.10 2.00
CA LEU A 123 -9.62 -19.16 2.61
C LEU A 123 -9.39 -20.56 3.19
N HIS A 124 -8.27 -21.16 2.80
CA HIS A 124 -7.83 -22.44 3.35
C HIS A 124 -6.62 -22.18 4.24
N CYS A 125 -6.59 -22.78 5.42
CA CYS A 125 -5.42 -22.70 6.29
C CYS A 125 -4.29 -23.52 5.66
N THR A 126 -3.34 -22.87 4.99
CA THR A 126 -2.21 -23.56 4.34
C THR A 126 -1.11 -23.94 5.34
N TYR A 127 -1.03 -23.22 6.45
CA TYR A 127 -0.02 -23.43 7.47
C TYR A 127 -0.45 -24.47 8.51
N HIS A 128 -0.80 -25.66 8.05
CA HIS A 128 -1.20 -26.78 8.91
C HIS A 128 -0.14 -27.15 9.95
N HIS A 129 1.15 -26.86 9.69
CA HIS A 129 2.23 -27.12 10.65
C HIS A 129 2.14 -26.25 11.91
N PHE A 130 1.48 -25.08 11.87
CA PHE A 130 1.18 -24.30 13.08
C PHE A 130 0.05 -24.91 13.92
N GLN A 131 -0.65 -25.92 13.40
CA GLN A 131 -1.61 -26.71 14.17
C GLN A 131 -0.94 -27.87 14.93
N LEU A 132 0.35 -28.13 14.67
CA LEU A 132 1.10 -29.14 15.42
C LEU A 132 1.29 -28.66 16.87
N PRO A 133 1.28 -29.59 17.84
CA PRO A 133 1.54 -29.25 19.23
C PRO A 133 2.92 -28.60 19.34
N VAL A 134 2.97 -27.35 19.81
CA VAL A 134 4.25 -26.69 20.12
C VAL A 134 4.75 -27.17 21.49
N PRO A 135 6.07 -27.38 21.67
CA PRO A 135 6.62 -27.83 22.94
C PRO A 135 6.31 -26.87 24.10
N TYR A 136 6.27 -25.57 23.83
CA TYR A 136 5.92 -24.54 24.80
C TYR A 136 5.16 -23.40 24.11
N SER A 137 4.15 -22.87 24.79
CA SER A 137 3.45 -21.64 24.40
C SER A 137 3.64 -20.60 25.49
N ILE A 138 3.96 -19.37 25.09
CA ILE A 138 4.07 -18.23 26.01
C ILE A 138 2.87 -17.34 25.75
N SER A 139 2.03 -17.18 26.76
CA SER A 139 0.92 -16.23 26.73
C SER A 139 1.28 -15.07 27.65
N ALA A 140 1.27 -13.86 27.11
CA ALA A 140 1.55 -12.64 27.85
C ALA A 140 0.37 -11.68 27.70
N ASP A 141 0.02 -11.03 28.80
CA ASP A 141 -1.00 -10.00 28.86
C ASP A 141 -0.43 -8.74 29.52
N PHE A 142 -0.92 -7.58 29.08
CA PHE A 142 -0.46 -6.28 29.52
C PHE A 142 -1.65 -5.43 29.93
N GLU A 143 -1.63 -4.99 31.18
CA GLU A 143 -2.65 -4.11 31.75
C GLU A 143 -2.25 -2.65 31.56
N CYS A 144 -3.23 -1.81 31.25
CA CYS A 144 -3.04 -0.37 31.10
C CYS A 144 -4.11 0.41 31.88
N ILE A 145 -3.69 1.41 32.63
CA ILE A 145 -4.59 2.42 33.22
C ILE A 145 -4.83 3.53 32.20
N LEU A 146 -6.08 4.01 32.16
CA LEU A 146 -6.48 5.16 31.36
C LEU A 146 -6.37 6.43 32.20
N GLU A 147 -5.30 7.18 31.98
CA GLU A 147 -5.14 8.50 32.59
C GLU A 147 -5.87 9.55 31.74
N LYS A 148 -6.66 10.41 32.41
CA LYS A 148 -7.29 11.56 31.75
C LYS A 148 -6.21 12.56 31.35
N VAL A 149 -6.22 12.99 30.10
CA VAL A 149 -5.32 14.07 29.67
C VAL A 149 -6.05 15.40 29.83
N SER A 150 -5.50 16.28 30.67
CA SER A 150 -6.16 17.51 31.13
C SER A 150 -5.96 18.73 30.24
N SER A 151 -5.04 18.70 29.29
CA SER A 151 -4.74 19.88 28.47
C SER A 151 -4.32 19.50 27.05
N PHE A 152 -5.26 19.60 26.12
CA PHE A 152 -4.94 19.75 24.71
C PHE A 152 -5.59 21.02 24.19
N GLN A 153 -4.76 21.90 23.62
CA GLN A 153 -5.24 22.91 22.69
C GLN A 153 -5.48 22.20 21.35
N ILE A 154 -6.74 22.16 20.93
CA ILE A 154 -7.11 21.69 19.60
C ILE A 154 -6.47 22.66 18.62
N ASN A 155 -5.54 22.18 17.78
CA ASN A 155 -5.11 22.93 16.61
C ASN A 155 -5.88 22.38 15.40
N PRO A 156 -6.91 23.11 14.91
CA PRO A 156 -7.75 22.67 13.80
C PRO A 156 -6.97 22.45 12.50
N GLU A 157 -5.77 23.02 12.37
CA GLU A 157 -4.93 22.89 11.17
C GLU A 157 -4.08 21.60 11.13
N ILE A 158 -3.94 20.88 12.24
CA ILE A 158 -3.04 19.71 12.34
C ILE A 158 -3.82 18.41 12.63
N SER A 159 -4.87 18.46 13.46
CA SER A 159 -5.71 17.29 13.73
C SER A 159 -7.01 17.69 14.39
N SER A 160 -8.12 17.11 13.91
CA SER A 160 -9.44 17.21 14.54
C SER A 160 -9.66 16.16 15.65
N THR A 161 -8.66 15.33 15.95
CA THR A 161 -8.79 14.21 16.90
C THR A 161 -8.47 14.66 18.33
N GLN A 162 -9.42 14.48 19.24
CA GLN A 162 -9.23 14.74 20.68
C GLN A 162 -8.75 13.48 21.39
N SER A 163 -7.53 13.50 21.92
CA SER A 163 -7.01 12.42 22.77
C SER A 163 -7.55 12.58 24.20
N ILE A 164 -8.61 11.83 24.53
CA ILE A 164 -9.32 11.93 25.81
C ILE A 164 -8.55 11.22 26.94
N THR A 165 -7.92 10.09 26.62
CA THR A 165 -7.21 9.26 27.58
C THR A 165 -5.86 8.82 27.03
N ARG A 166 -4.88 8.74 27.92
CA ARG A 166 -3.57 8.14 27.65
C ARG A 166 -3.53 6.77 28.31
N ARG A 167 -3.13 5.75 27.57
CA ARG A 167 -2.87 4.40 28.10
C ARG A 167 -1.49 4.38 28.73
N VAL A 168 -1.42 4.19 30.04
CA VAL A 168 -0.17 4.01 30.79
C VAL A 168 -0.11 2.55 31.24
N ALA A 169 0.96 1.85 30.85
CA ALA A 169 1.17 0.47 31.28
C ALA A 169 1.24 0.42 32.81
N CYS A 170 0.41 -0.44 33.42
CA CYS A 170 0.30 -0.55 34.88
C CYS A 170 0.57 -1.96 35.39
N GLY A 171 0.66 -2.94 34.49
CA GLY A 171 1.03 -4.29 34.85
C GLY A 171 1.31 -5.14 33.63
N SER A 172 2.05 -6.21 33.83
CA SER A 172 2.18 -7.27 32.84
C SER A 172 2.22 -8.62 33.54
N ALA A 173 1.67 -9.63 32.87
CA ALA A 173 1.74 -11.00 33.31
C ALA A 173 2.10 -11.89 32.13
N TYR A 174 2.92 -12.90 32.37
CA TYR A 174 3.09 -13.96 31.39
C TYR A 174 3.11 -15.33 32.03
N VAL A 175 2.69 -16.32 31.24
CA VAL A 175 2.64 -17.72 31.61
C VAL A 175 3.27 -18.56 30.51
N VAL A 176 4.05 -19.56 30.92
CA VAL A 176 4.62 -20.56 30.02
C VAL A 176 3.83 -21.85 30.19
N VAL A 177 3.16 -22.26 29.12
CA VAL A 177 2.35 -23.47 29.06
C VAL A 177 3.11 -24.54 28.29
N GLY A 178 3.23 -25.72 28.88
CA GLY A 178 3.88 -26.87 28.26
C GLY A 178 2.96 -27.59 27.26
N PRO A 179 3.46 -28.66 26.62
CA PRO A 179 2.74 -29.34 25.54
C PRO A 179 1.52 -30.13 26.04
N ASN A 180 1.41 -30.35 27.35
CA ASN A 180 0.28 -30.98 28.04
C ASN A 180 -0.79 -29.98 28.51
N GLY A 181 -0.69 -28.69 28.13
CA GLY A 181 -1.60 -27.64 28.58
C GLY A 181 -1.42 -27.23 30.04
N ARG A 182 -0.38 -27.73 30.73
CA ARG A 182 -0.08 -27.36 32.12
C ARG A 182 0.96 -26.24 32.17
N MET A 183 0.81 -25.38 33.17
CA MET A 183 1.75 -24.30 33.44
C MET A 183 3.11 -24.88 33.86
N VAL A 184 4.16 -24.56 33.10
CA VAL A 184 5.56 -24.98 33.37
C VAL A 184 6.23 -23.98 34.30
N ARG A 185 5.84 -22.70 34.22
CA ARG A 185 6.35 -21.63 35.09
C ARG A 185 5.20 -20.81 35.65
N THR A 186 5.22 -20.60 36.97
CA THR A 186 4.21 -19.81 37.70
C THR A 186 4.07 -18.41 37.11
N LEU A 187 2.83 -17.91 37.08
CA LEU A 187 2.48 -16.58 36.58
C LEU A 187 3.39 -15.53 37.24
N THR A 188 4.13 -14.79 36.42
CA THR A 188 5.02 -13.73 36.91
C THR A 188 4.36 -12.40 36.63
N PHE A 189 4.14 -11.60 37.68
CA PHE A 189 3.56 -10.27 37.60
C PHE A 189 4.66 -9.21 37.69
N TYR A 190 4.57 -8.18 36.87
CA TYR A 190 5.38 -6.96 36.94
C TYR A 190 4.48 -5.74 36.90
#